data_AF-A0A8J6VZ03-F1
#
_entry.id   AF-A0A8J6VZ03-F1
#
_cell.length_a   1.000
_cell.length_b   1.000
_cell.length_c   1.000
_cell.angle_alpha   90.00
_cell.angle_beta   90.00
_cell.angle_gamma   90.00
#
_symmetry.space_group_name_H-M   'P 1'
#
loop_
_entity.id
_entity.type
_entity.pdbx_description
1 polymer ?
#
loop_
_entity_poly.entity_id
_entity_poly.type
_entity_poly.pdbx_seq_one_letter_code
_entity_poly.pdbx_strand_id
1 'polypeptide(L)'
;MRAQHSTQQATTAKENKVIELRQKKTYTALQEIEQQRSQPQKLTTGQRVADKLAAKVGSWGFLIGQTTILTGWVTFNLMPGVPHWDEQPFILLNLVFSFASAYTAPIVLMSQNRQSDAEREKSEYDRQVNLKAGYDIGLLHEKIDTLQAQQLKELTLIVKEQQHSLNEMKSTVLPVLQQQQRSLNELKVSILPIAQQQLQEIKVGDEQSPKSNNYSVYFPFNVNSIE
;
A
#
# COMPACT_ATOMS: atom_id res chain seq x y z
N MET A 1 -10.96 28.64 -30.82
CA MET A 1 -10.48 28.03 -29.54
C MET A 1 -11.59 27.44 -28.66
N ARG A 2 -12.83 27.99 -28.58
CA ARG A 2 -13.93 27.43 -27.76
C ARG A 2 -14.39 26.00 -28.13
N ALA A 3 -14.35 25.62 -29.42
CA ALA A 3 -14.84 24.32 -29.88
C ALA A 3 -13.93 23.12 -29.49
N GLN A 4 -12.63 23.35 -29.32
CA GLN A 4 -11.68 22.30 -28.91
C GLN A 4 -11.80 21.98 -27.41
N HIS A 5 -12.03 23.00 -26.56
CA HIS A 5 -12.28 22.82 -25.12
C HIS A 5 -13.58 22.06 -24.80
N SER A 6 -14.66 22.28 -25.57
CA SER A 6 -15.93 21.56 -25.38
C SER A 6 -15.85 20.10 -25.83
N THR A 7 -15.00 19.78 -26.81
CA THR A 7 -14.81 18.41 -27.28
C THR A 7 -13.99 17.59 -26.27
N GLN A 8 -12.96 18.20 -25.66
CA GLN A 8 -12.11 17.56 -24.65
C GLN A 8 -12.86 17.27 -23.34
N GLN A 9 -13.70 18.19 -22.86
CA GLN A 9 -14.53 17.99 -21.68
C GLN A 9 -15.58 16.88 -21.86
N ALA A 10 -16.15 16.76 -23.06
CA ALA A 10 -17.12 15.70 -23.38
C ALA A 10 -16.47 14.30 -23.45
N THR A 11 -15.21 14.19 -23.88
CA THR A 11 -14.45 12.93 -23.85
C THR A 11 -14.06 12.52 -22.44
N THR A 12 -13.56 13.43 -21.61
CA THR A 12 -13.18 13.14 -20.21
C THR A 12 -14.39 12.75 -19.36
N ALA A 13 -15.54 13.39 -19.58
CA ALA A 13 -16.79 13.02 -18.89
C ALA A 13 -17.29 11.61 -19.27
N LYS A 14 -17.10 11.18 -20.52
CA LYS A 14 -17.46 9.83 -20.97
C LYS A 14 -16.52 8.77 -20.40
N GLU A 15 -15.21 9.03 -20.39
CA GLU A 15 -14.21 8.12 -19.82
C GLU A 15 -14.42 7.91 -18.32
N ASN A 16 -14.63 8.98 -17.56
CA ASN A 16 -14.92 8.90 -16.13
C ASN A 16 -16.20 8.09 -15.84
N LYS A 17 -17.24 8.27 -16.67
CA LYS A 17 -18.48 7.51 -16.54
C LYS A 17 -18.30 6.02 -16.87
N VAL A 18 -17.44 5.69 -17.83
CA VAL A 18 -17.09 4.29 -18.16
C VAL A 18 -16.30 3.65 -17.02
N ILE A 19 -15.35 4.38 -16.43
CA ILE A 19 -14.59 3.93 -15.27
C ILE A 19 -15.55 3.62 -14.12
N GLU A 20 -16.40 4.59 -13.74
CA GLU A 20 -17.38 4.45 -12.67
C GLU A 20 -18.33 3.24 -12.88
N LEU A 21 -18.81 3.05 -14.11
CA LEU A 21 -19.65 1.91 -14.45
C LEU A 21 -18.92 0.57 -14.33
N ARG A 22 -17.63 0.50 -14.68
CA ARG A 22 -16.81 -0.69 -14.44
C ARG A 22 -16.64 -0.95 -12.95
N GLN A 23 -16.32 0.08 -12.16
CA GLN A 23 -16.18 -0.08 -10.71
C GLN A 23 -17.48 -0.60 -10.11
N LYS A 24 -18.61 0.04 -10.43
CA LYS A 24 -19.93 -0.33 -9.93
C LYS A 24 -20.31 -1.77 -10.30
N LYS A 25 -20.08 -2.19 -11.56
CA LYS A 25 -20.30 -3.58 -11.97
C LYS A 25 -19.44 -4.56 -11.17
N THR A 26 -18.16 -4.26 -10.97
CA THR A 26 -17.24 -5.10 -10.20
C THR A 26 -17.70 -5.20 -8.75
N TYR A 27 -18.04 -4.08 -8.10
CA TYR A 27 -18.53 -4.07 -6.72
C TYR A 27 -19.84 -4.84 -6.53
N THR A 28 -20.81 -4.69 -7.44
CA THR A 28 -22.09 -5.40 -7.36
C THR A 28 -21.91 -6.90 -7.55
N ALA A 29 -21.13 -7.33 -8.55
CA ALA A 29 -20.84 -8.76 -8.76
C ALA A 29 -20.20 -9.40 -7.53
N LEU A 30 -19.26 -8.69 -6.88
CA LEU A 30 -18.58 -9.15 -5.67
C LEU A 30 -19.49 -9.22 -4.44
N GLN A 31 -20.48 -8.33 -4.31
CA GLN A 31 -21.49 -8.41 -3.25
C GLN A 31 -22.45 -9.58 -3.45
N GLU A 32 -22.84 -9.88 -4.69
CA GLU A 32 -23.70 -11.01 -5.02
C GLU A 32 -23.04 -12.34 -4.61
N ILE A 33 -21.72 -12.46 -4.79
CA ILE A 33 -20.92 -13.64 -4.39
C ILE A 33 -20.91 -13.82 -2.86
N GLU A 34 -20.72 -12.74 -2.09
CA GLU A 34 -20.77 -12.78 -0.61
C GLU A 34 -22.17 -13.19 -0.09
N GLN A 35 -23.23 -12.71 -0.75
CA GLN A 35 -24.61 -13.08 -0.41
C GLN A 35 -24.91 -14.55 -0.74
N GLN A 36 -24.41 -15.06 -1.86
CA GLN A 36 -24.59 -16.46 -2.26
C GLN A 36 -23.96 -17.44 -1.26
N ARG A 37 -22.76 -17.13 -0.75
CA ARG A 37 -22.08 -17.96 0.27
C ARG A 37 -22.83 -18.00 1.61
N SER A 38 -23.57 -16.96 1.94
CA SER A 38 -24.27 -16.84 3.23
C SER A 38 -25.46 -17.80 3.35
N GLN A 39 -25.85 -18.50 2.28
CA GLN A 39 -26.88 -19.53 2.36
C GLN A 39 -26.26 -20.88 2.74
N PRO A 40 -26.53 -21.41 3.95
CA PRO A 40 -25.99 -22.70 4.35
C PRO A 40 -26.54 -23.81 3.46
N GLN A 41 -25.65 -24.51 2.77
CA GLN A 41 -26.01 -25.64 1.92
C GLN A 41 -26.67 -26.73 2.78
N LYS A 42 -27.94 -27.02 2.52
CA LYS A 42 -28.69 -28.02 3.27
C LYS A 42 -28.28 -29.42 2.83
N LEU A 43 -27.49 -30.10 3.65
CA LEU A 43 -27.12 -31.50 3.43
C LEU A 43 -28.36 -32.40 3.45
N THR A 44 -28.44 -33.32 2.49
CA THR A 44 -29.46 -34.37 2.48
C THR A 44 -29.19 -35.39 3.60
N THR A 45 -30.22 -36.14 4.02
CA THR A 45 -30.07 -37.16 5.06
C THR A 45 -29.03 -38.22 4.68
N GLY A 46 -29.02 -38.65 3.41
CA GLY A 46 -28.04 -39.60 2.89
C GLY A 46 -26.61 -39.07 2.95
N GLN A 47 -26.39 -37.80 2.57
CA GLN A 47 -25.07 -37.16 2.67
C GLN A 47 -24.59 -37.08 4.12
N ARG A 48 -25.46 -36.72 5.07
CA ARG A 48 -25.11 -36.65 6.50
C ARG A 48 -24.71 -38.01 7.06
N VAL A 49 -25.39 -39.08 6.65
CA VAL A 49 -25.06 -40.44 7.08
C VAL A 49 -23.73 -40.87 6.46
N ALA A 50 -23.54 -40.65 5.15
CA ALA A 50 -22.29 -40.96 4.46
C ALA A 50 -21.09 -40.27 5.12
N ASP A 51 -21.23 -39.02 5.58
CA ASP A 51 -20.16 -38.29 6.26
C ASP A 51 -19.82 -38.82 7.62
N LYS A 52 -20.84 -39.13 8.42
CA LYS A 52 -20.61 -39.72 9.74
C LYS A 52 -19.93 -41.07 9.60
N LEU A 53 -20.31 -41.87 8.61
CA LEU A 53 -19.69 -43.16 8.34
C LEU A 53 -18.27 -42.99 7.81
N ALA A 54 -18.04 -42.14 6.82
CA ALA A 54 -16.71 -41.88 6.28
C ALA A 54 -15.75 -41.30 7.34
N ALA A 55 -16.21 -40.37 8.17
CA ALA A 55 -15.42 -39.81 9.26
C ALA A 55 -15.07 -40.86 10.34
N LYS A 56 -15.98 -41.81 10.62
CA LYS A 56 -15.68 -42.94 11.52
C LYS A 56 -14.67 -43.89 10.89
N VAL A 57 -14.86 -44.29 9.64
CA VAL A 57 -13.97 -45.22 8.93
C VAL A 57 -12.56 -44.63 8.77
N GLY A 58 -12.44 -43.32 8.55
CA GLY A 58 -11.16 -42.61 8.44
C GLY A 58 -10.47 -42.30 9.79
N SER A 59 -11.03 -42.73 10.92
CA SER A 59 -10.49 -42.43 12.25
C SER A 59 -9.46 -43.47 12.70
N TRP A 60 -8.40 -43.00 13.37
CA TRP A 60 -7.42 -43.87 14.04
C TRP A 60 -8.05 -44.84 15.05
N GLY A 61 -9.10 -44.43 15.74
CA GLY A 61 -9.79 -45.30 16.70
C GLY A 61 -10.54 -46.46 16.03
N PHE A 62 -11.06 -46.25 14.82
CA PHE A 62 -11.74 -47.30 14.06
C PHE A 62 -10.76 -48.39 13.62
N LEU A 63 -9.57 -48.01 13.15
CA LEU A 63 -8.52 -48.94 12.77
C LEU A 63 -8.12 -49.85 13.94
N ILE A 64 -7.85 -49.26 15.12
CA ILE A 64 -7.48 -50.01 16.33
C ILE A 64 -8.61 -50.96 16.76
N GLY A 65 -9.86 -50.48 16.74
CA GLY A 65 -11.02 -51.29 17.07
C GLY A 65 -11.20 -52.48 16.11
N GLN A 66 -11.12 -52.23 14.80
CA GLN A 66 -11.20 -53.28 13.77
C GLN A 66 -10.10 -54.32 13.95
N THR A 67 -8.85 -53.91 14.16
CA THR A 67 -7.73 -54.83 14.43
C THR A 67 -7.96 -55.65 15.69
N THR A 68 -8.45 -55.03 16.77
CA THR A 68 -8.73 -55.74 18.04
C THR A 68 -9.81 -56.79 17.87
N ILE A 69 -10.88 -56.48 17.12
CA ILE A 69 -11.96 -57.44 16.82
C ILE A 69 -11.42 -58.58 15.97
N LEU A 70 -10.63 -58.31 14.93
CA LEU A 70 -10.02 -59.34 14.09
C LEU A 70 -9.10 -60.26 14.90
N THR A 71 -8.20 -59.69 15.70
CA THR A 71 -7.30 -60.46 16.55
C THR A 71 -8.09 -61.28 17.58
N GLY A 72 -9.09 -60.69 18.23
CA GLY A 72 -9.95 -61.38 19.19
C GLY A 72 -10.72 -62.53 18.57
N TRP A 73 -11.25 -62.37 17.35
CA TRP A 73 -11.96 -63.42 16.62
C TRP A 73 -11.05 -64.60 16.29
N VAL A 74 -9.83 -64.31 15.81
CA VAL A 74 -8.83 -65.33 15.50
C VAL A 74 -8.38 -66.07 16.76
N THR A 75 -8.07 -65.35 17.85
CA THR A 75 -7.69 -65.97 19.14
C THR A 75 -8.82 -66.83 19.72
N PHE A 76 -10.08 -66.38 19.62
CA PHE A 76 -11.24 -67.14 20.10
C PHE A 76 -11.42 -68.45 19.34
N ASN A 77 -11.32 -68.43 18.01
CA ASN A 77 -11.48 -69.63 17.18
C ASN A 77 -10.29 -70.60 17.24
N LEU A 78 -9.09 -70.14 17.62
CA LEU A 78 -7.91 -70.99 17.80
C LEU A 78 -7.79 -71.57 19.22
N MET A 79 -8.68 -71.20 20.14
CA MET A 79 -8.57 -71.59 21.54
C MET A 79 -8.95 -73.07 21.74
N PRO A 80 -8.06 -73.91 22.31
CA PRO A 80 -8.35 -75.32 22.52
C PRO A 80 -9.49 -75.50 23.53
N GLY A 81 -10.51 -76.30 23.18
CA GLY A 81 -11.65 -76.61 24.04
C GLY A 81 -12.93 -75.81 23.75
N VAL A 82 -12.90 -74.87 22.80
CA VAL A 82 -14.10 -74.21 22.26
C VAL A 82 -14.50 -74.91 20.95
N PRO A 83 -15.80 -75.11 20.65
CA PRO A 83 -16.20 -75.53 19.31
C PRO A 83 -15.62 -74.58 18.26
N HIS A 84 -15.07 -75.09 17.16
CA HIS A 84 -14.53 -74.24 16.10
C HIS A 84 -15.70 -73.76 15.22
N TRP A 85 -16.15 -72.51 15.41
CA TRP A 85 -17.26 -71.94 14.62
C TRP A 85 -16.79 -71.48 13.24
N ASP A 86 -15.52 -71.14 13.11
CA ASP A 86 -14.87 -70.68 11.87
C ASP A 86 -13.48 -71.32 11.75
N GLU A 87 -13.43 -72.57 11.28
CA GLU A 87 -12.17 -73.31 11.07
C GLU A 87 -11.28 -72.63 10.02
N GLN A 88 -9.96 -72.82 10.15
CA GLN A 88 -8.98 -72.31 9.18
C GLN A 88 -9.38 -72.80 7.78
N PRO A 89 -9.68 -71.91 6.80
CA PRO A 89 -9.15 -70.55 6.58
C PRO A 89 -10.08 -69.35 6.90
N PHE A 90 -10.95 -69.41 7.91
CA PHE A 90 -11.83 -68.31 8.37
C PHE A 90 -12.79 -67.75 7.29
N ILE A 91 -13.65 -68.59 6.72
CA ILE A 91 -14.53 -68.23 5.60
C ILE A 91 -15.56 -67.15 5.98
N LEU A 92 -16.11 -67.21 7.19
CA LEU A 92 -17.14 -66.27 7.63
C LEU A 92 -16.54 -64.87 7.83
N LEU A 93 -15.36 -64.80 8.44
CA LEU A 93 -14.63 -63.55 8.62
C LEU A 93 -14.31 -62.89 7.27
N ASN A 94 -13.81 -63.68 6.32
CA ASN A 94 -13.49 -63.19 4.98
C ASN A 94 -14.72 -62.69 4.23
N LEU A 95 -15.87 -63.36 4.36
CA LEU A 95 -17.12 -62.94 3.73
C LEU A 95 -17.61 -61.59 4.29
N VAL A 96 -17.64 -61.46 5.62
CA VAL A 96 -18.10 -60.23 6.29
C VAL A 96 -17.16 -59.05 5.96
N PHE A 97 -15.85 -59.27 6.00
CA PHE A 97 -14.87 -58.24 5.70
C PHE A 97 -14.93 -57.76 4.24
N SER A 98 -15.11 -58.70 3.30
CA SER A 98 -15.26 -58.38 1.87
C SER A 98 -16.50 -57.54 1.61
N PHE A 99 -17.63 -57.91 2.22
CA PHE A 99 -18.87 -57.15 2.14
C PHE A 99 -18.72 -55.75 2.76
N ALA A 100 -18.14 -55.65 3.96
CA ALA A 100 -17.91 -54.37 4.62
C ALA A 100 -17.06 -53.43 3.75
N SER A 101 -16.00 -53.94 3.14
CA SER A 101 -15.12 -53.17 2.25
C SER A 101 -15.84 -52.70 0.99
N ALA A 102 -16.66 -53.58 0.38
CA ALA A 102 -17.42 -53.27 -0.82
C ALA A 102 -18.40 -52.09 -0.63
N TYR A 103 -19.04 -51.99 0.55
CA TYR A 103 -19.91 -50.86 0.88
C TYR A 103 -19.16 -49.62 1.36
N THR A 104 -17.99 -49.81 1.97
CA THR A 104 -17.17 -48.71 2.49
C THR A 104 -16.65 -47.83 1.36
N ALA A 105 -16.13 -48.42 0.27
CA ALA A 105 -15.56 -47.69 -0.85
C ALA A 105 -16.52 -46.63 -1.46
N PRO A 106 -17.77 -46.94 -1.86
CA PRO A 106 -18.68 -45.95 -2.41
C PRO A 106 -19.13 -44.90 -1.39
N ILE A 107 -19.29 -45.26 -0.11
CA ILE A 107 -19.66 -44.30 0.94
C ILE A 107 -18.53 -43.28 1.15
N VAL A 108 -17.30 -43.76 1.21
CA VAL A 108 -16.11 -42.91 1.31
C VAL A 108 -15.99 -42.03 0.07
N LEU A 109 -16.16 -42.59 -1.14
CA LEU A 109 -16.09 -41.83 -2.38
C LEU A 109 -17.18 -40.76 -2.47
N MET A 110 -18.41 -41.04 -2.03
CA MET A 110 -19.49 -40.05 -1.97
C MET A 110 -19.17 -38.92 -1.00
N SER A 111 -18.61 -39.24 0.18
CA SER A 111 -18.19 -38.22 1.14
C SER A 111 -17.01 -37.39 0.61
N GLN A 112 -16.05 -38.04 -0.05
CA GLN A 112 -14.91 -37.38 -0.69
C GLN A 112 -15.34 -36.45 -1.82
N ASN A 113 -16.18 -36.91 -2.76
CA ASN A 113 -16.64 -36.09 -3.88
C ASN A 113 -17.36 -34.82 -3.37
N ARG A 114 -18.18 -34.96 -2.33
CA ARG A 114 -18.87 -33.81 -1.75
C ARG A 114 -17.90 -32.89 -0.99
N GLN A 115 -16.91 -33.42 -0.28
CA GLN A 115 -15.87 -32.59 0.35
C GLN A 115 -15.06 -31.83 -0.70
N SER A 116 -14.68 -32.49 -1.81
CA SER A 116 -13.96 -31.83 -2.90
C SER A 116 -14.80 -30.77 -3.61
N ASP A 117 -16.11 -30.99 -3.75
CA ASP A 117 -17.01 -29.98 -4.31
C ASP A 117 -17.08 -28.74 -3.41
N ALA A 118 -17.22 -28.93 -2.10
CA ALA A 118 -17.21 -27.84 -1.13
C ALA A 118 -15.86 -27.11 -1.06
N GLU A 119 -14.74 -27.85 -1.15
CA GLU A 119 -13.39 -27.27 -1.22
C GLU A 119 -13.19 -26.46 -2.50
N ARG A 120 -13.71 -26.94 -3.63
CA ARG A 120 -13.67 -26.23 -4.90
C ARG A 120 -14.47 -24.93 -4.85
N GLU A 121 -15.68 -24.97 -4.32
CA GLU A 121 -16.50 -23.76 -4.13
C GLU A 121 -15.79 -22.74 -3.24
N LYS A 122 -15.23 -23.20 -2.12
CA LYS A 122 -14.45 -22.35 -1.21
C LYS A 122 -13.24 -21.74 -1.90
N SER A 123 -12.49 -22.53 -2.67
CA SER A 123 -11.31 -22.07 -3.41
C SER A 123 -11.67 -21.01 -4.45
N GLU A 124 -12.76 -21.21 -5.21
CA GLU A 124 -13.26 -20.22 -6.16
C GLU A 124 -13.69 -18.92 -5.47
N TYR A 125 -14.33 -19.02 -4.31
CA TYR A 125 -14.68 -17.86 -3.51
C TYR A 125 -13.44 -17.12 -3.01
N ASP A 126 -12.48 -17.83 -2.41
CA ASP A 126 -11.25 -17.23 -1.89
C ASP A 126 -10.46 -16.54 -3.01
N ARG A 127 -10.45 -17.13 -4.21
CA ARG A 127 -9.91 -16.52 -5.44
C ARG A 127 -10.59 -15.19 -5.76
N GLN A 128 -11.91 -15.14 -5.73
CA GLN A 128 -12.69 -13.94 -6.04
C GLN A 128 -12.46 -12.83 -4.99
N VAL A 129 -12.38 -13.18 -3.71
CA VAL A 129 -12.02 -12.23 -2.64
C VAL A 129 -10.61 -11.68 -2.85
N ASN A 130 -9.65 -12.52 -3.22
CA ASN A 130 -8.28 -12.06 -3.48
C ASN A 130 -8.22 -11.10 -4.68
N LEU A 131 -8.99 -11.36 -5.74
CA LEU A 131 -9.11 -10.44 -6.88
C LEU A 131 -9.74 -9.10 -6.48
N LYS A 132 -10.77 -9.12 -5.63
CA LYS A 132 -11.39 -7.91 -5.04
C LYS A 132 -10.38 -7.10 -4.24
N ALA A 133 -9.65 -7.75 -3.34
CA ALA A 133 -8.62 -7.10 -2.55
C ALA A 133 -7.54 -6.47 -3.44
N GLY A 134 -7.09 -7.18 -4.47
CA GLY A 134 -6.14 -6.64 -5.44
C GLY A 134 -6.68 -5.42 -6.20
N TYR A 135 -7.95 -5.46 -6.62
CA TYR A 135 -8.61 -4.33 -7.28
C TYR A 135 -8.75 -3.11 -6.35
N ASP A 136 -9.21 -3.32 -5.12
CA ASP A 136 -9.38 -2.25 -4.14
C ASP A 136 -8.04 -1.58 -3.79
N ILE A 137 -6.96 -2.37 -3.66
CA ILE A 137 -5.60 -1.85 -3.46
C ILE A 137 -5.16 -1.01 -4.67
N GLY A 138 -5.42 -1.48 -5.89
CA GLY A 138 -5.11 -0.73 -7.11
C GLY A 138 -5.87 0.60 -7.19
N LEU A 139 -7.16 0.60 -6.86
CA LEU A 139 -7.98 1.81 -6.81
C LEU A 139 -7.50 2.80 -5.73
N LEU A 140 -7.09 2.29 -4.57
CA LEU A 140 -6.51 3.13 -3.52
C LEU A 140 -5.20 3.78 -3.97
N HIS A 141 -4.34 3.03 -4.68
CA HIS A 141 -3.11 3.60 -5.26
C HIS A 141 -3.43 4.71 -6.27
N GLU A 142 -4.37 4.47 -7.19
CA GLU A 142 -4.79 5.51 -8.15
C GLU A 142 -5.27 6.78 -7.44
N LYS A 143 -6.09 6.64 -6.40
CA LYS A 143 -6.54 7.79 -5.60
C LYS A 143 -5.38 8.50 -4.90
N ILE A 144 -4.45 7.76 -4.30
CA ILE A 144 -3.27 8.33 -3.65
C ILE A 144 -2.43 9.11 -4.66
N ASP A 145 -2.17 8.54 -5.84
CA ASP A 145 -1.40 9.18 -6.90
C ASP A 145 -2.07 10.48 -7.38
N THR A 146 -3.40 10.47 -7.53
CA THR A 146 -4.14 11.68 -7.92
C THR A 146 -4.04 12.79 -6.88
N LEU A 147 -4.08 12.45 -5.58
CA LEU A 147 -3.92 13.41 -4.49
C LEU A 147 -2.49 13.95 -4.43
N GLN A 148 -1.48 13.09 -4.61
CA GLN A 148 -0.08 13.52 -4.68
C GLN A 148 0.16 14.47 -5.86
N ALA A 149 -0.40 14.17 -7.03
CA ALA A 149 -0.30 15.03 -8.21
C ALA A 149 -0.96 16.40 -7.98
N GLN A 150 -2.11 16.44 -7.29
CA GLN A 150 -2.76 17.70 -6.89
C GLN A 150 -1.88 18.52 -5.95
N GLN A 151 -1.32 17.90 -4.91
CA GLN A 151 -0.42 18.56 -3.96
C GLN A 151 0.84 19.10 -4.64
N LEU A 152 1.47 18.31 -5.52
CA LEU A 152 2.64 18.75 -6.29
C LEU A 152 2.32 19.96 -7.19
N LYS A 153 1.13 19.99 -7.79
CA LYS A 153 0.67 21.12 -8.58
C LYS A 153 0.49 22.38 -7.73
N GLU A 154 -0.13 22.26 -6.56
CA GLU A 154 -0.29 23.38 -5.62
C GLU A 154 1.06 23.91 -5.13
N LEU A 155 1.97 23.03 -4.71
CA LEU A 155 3.33 23.40 -4.31
C LEU A 155 4.08 24.12 -5.45
N THR A 156 3.96 23.63 -6.68
CA THR A 156 4.57 24.26 -7.86
C THR A 156 4.01 25.66 -8.11
N LEU A 157 2.69 25.86 -7.94
CA LEU A 157 2.05 27.16 -8.08
C LEU A 157 2.55 28.14 -7.00
N ILE A 158 2.61 27.71 -5.75
CA ILE A 158 3.14 28.51 -4.63
C ILE A 158 4.60 28.92 -4.89
N VAL A 159 5.46 27.98 -5.29
CA VAL A 159 6.87 28.28 -5.61
C VAL A 159 6.98 29.27 -6.76
N LYS A 160 6.15 29.14 -7.80
CA LYS A 160 6.12 30.07 -8.93
C LYS A 160 5.69 31.48 -8.52
N GLU A 161 4.69 31.58 -7.64
CA GLU A 161 4.23 32.85 -7.07
C GLU A 161 5.32 33.49 -6.21
N GLN A 162 5.97 32.73 -5.33
CA GLN A 162 7.11 33.21 -4.56
C GLN A 162 8.25 33.71 -5.45
N GLN A 163 8.57 33.01 -6.53
CA GLN A 163 9.59 33.44 -7.49
C GLN A 163 9.19 34.74 -8.20
N HIS A 164 7.91 34.92 -8.50
CA HIS A 164 7.41 36.16 -9.11
C HIS A 164 7.54 37.34 -8.14
N SER A 165 7.07 37.21 -6.89
CA SER A 165 7.23 38.25 -5.87
C SER A 165 8.70 38.57 -5.56
N LEU A 166 9.58 37.55 -5.56
CA LEU A 166 11.02 37.76 -5.45
C LEU A 166 11.58 38.56 -6.63
N ASN A 167 11.12 38.28 -7.85
CA ASN A 167 11.55 39.02 -9.03
C ASN A 167 11.03 40.46 -9.06
N GLU A 168 9.81 40.71 -8.58
CA GLU A 168 9.25 42.07 -8.42
C GLU A 168 9.96 42.86 -7.32
N MET A 169 10.25 42.22 -6.18
CA MET A 169 11.08 42.84 -5.14
C MET A 169 12.47 43.14 -5.70
N LYS A 170 13.08 42.20 -6.42
CA LYS A 170 14.38 42.43 -7.06
C LYS A 170 14.31 43.61 -8.04
N SER A 171 13.28 43.69 -8.89
CA SER A 171 13.15 44.78 -9.87
C SER A 171 12.83 46.14 -9.24
N THR A 172 12.22 46.17 -8.05
CA THR A 172 11.92 47.42 -7.32
C THR A 172 13.10 47.86 -6.45
N VAL A 173 13.76 46.92 -5.78
CA VAL A 173 14.83 47.20 -4.80
C VAL A 173 16.18 47.45 -5.50
N LEU A 174 16.51 46.76 -6.60
CA LEU A 174 17.76 47.01 -7.35
C LEU A 174 17.89 48.47 -7.83
N PRO A 175 16.91 49.08 -8.51
CA PRO A 175 17.02 50.46 -8.95
C PRO A 175 17.00 51.43 -7.77
N VAL A 176 16.28 51.15 -6.68
CA VAL A 176 16.31 51.99 -5.47
C VAL A 176 17.70 51.99 -4.84
N LEU A 177 18.34 50.83 -4.69
CA LEU A 177 19.71 50.73 -4.18
C LEU A 177 20.70 51.42 -5.12
N GLN A 178 20.53 51.28 -6.45
CA GLN A 178 21.36 51.98 -7.43
C GLN A 178 21.16 53.50 -7.42
N GLN A 179 19.94 53.96 -7.21
CA GLN A 179 19.60 55.38 -7.12
C GLN A 179 20.12 56.00 -5.84
N GLN A 180 20.06 55.27 -4.72
CA GLN A 180 20.69 55.66 -3.47
C GLN A 180 22.22 55.72 -3.61
N GLN A 181 22.83 54.77 -4.31
CA GLN A 181 24.28 54.81 -4.58
C GLN A 181 24.64 56.00 -5.48
N ARG A 182 23.82 56.31 -6.49
CA ARG A 182 24.01 57.49 -7.35
C ARG A 182 23.89 58.78 -6.57
N SER A 183 22.87 58.94 -5.73
CA SER A 183 22.73 60.16 -4.91
C SER A 183 23.87 60.30 -3.91
N LEU A 184 24.33 59.20 -3.29
CA LEU A 184 25.52 59.21 -2.44
C LEU A 184 26.79 59.60 -3.22
N ASN A 185 26.93 59.17 -4.47
CA ASN A 185 28.04 59.56 -5.33
C ASN A 185 27.95 61.01 -5.79
N GLU A 186 26.75 61.50 -6.14
CA GLU A 186 26.48 62.89 -6.50
C GLU A 186 26.75 63.83 -5.31
N LEU A 187 26.31 63.45 -4.11
CA LEU A 187 26.60 64.18 -2.87
C LEU A 187 28.10 64.20 -2.58
N LYS A 188 28.81 63.09 -2.77
CA LYS A 188 30.28 63.11 -2.68
C LYS A 188 30.87 64.08 -3.68
N VAL A 189 30.47 64.05 -4.96
CA VAL A 189 31.02 64.92 -6.01
C VAL A 189 30.70 66.41 -5.78
N SER A 190 29.55 66.73 -5.21
CA SER A 190 29.13 68.11 -4.93
C SER A 190 29.70 68.67 -3.62
N ILE A 191 29.82 67.84 -2.58
CA ILE A 191 30.26 68.26 -1.24
C ILE A 191 31.79 68.13 -1.08
N LEU A 192 32.47 67.17 -1.73
CA LEU A 192 33.94 67.05 -1.69
C LEU A 192 34.66 68.37 -2.04
N PRO A 193 34.33 69.06 -3.16
CA PRO A 193 34.98 70.32 -3.47
C PRO A 193 34.58 71.44 -2.51
N ILE A 194 33.33 71.51 -2.04
CA ILE A 194 32.88 72.53 -1.07
C ILE A 194 33.59 72.35 0.29
N ALA A 195 33.70 71.11 0.78
CA ALA A 195 34.45 70.78 1.99
C ALA A 195 35.95 71.07 1.83
N GLN A 196 36.52 70.82 0.64
CA GLN A 196 37.91 71.17 0.32
C GLN A 196 38.12 72.69 0.21
N GLN A 197 37.11 73.45 -0.21
CA GLN A 197 37.15 74.91 -0.37
C GLN A 197 36.96 75.62 0.97
N GLN A 198 36.08 75.12 1.85
CA GLN A 198 35.95 75.60 3.23
C GLN A 198 37.18 75.26 4.10
N LEU A 199 37.83 74.11 3.88
CA LEU A 199 39.12 73.79 4.52
C LEU A 199 40.27 74.70 4.04
N GLN A 200 40.14 75.36 2.90
CA GLN A 200 41.10 76.38 2.44
C GLN A 200 40.83 77.76 3.06
N GLU A 201 39.56 78.12 3.32
CA GLU A 201 39.21 79.33 4.06
C GLU A 201 39.59 79.27 5.54
N ILE A 202 39.56 78.09 6.18
CA ILE A 202 40.04 77.89 7.56
C ILE A 202 41.58 77.95 7.64
N LYS A 203 42.30 77.89 6.51
CA LYS A 203 43.77 77.90 6.46
C LYS A 203 44.38 79.30 6.25
N VAL A 204 43.62 80.37 6.50
CA VAL A 204 44.10 81.76 6.54
C VAL A 204 43.73 82.38 7.89
N GLY A 205 44.40 81.91 8.95
CA GLY A 205 44.22 82.42 10.31
C GLY A 205 45.06 81.62 11.29
N ASP A 206 46.13 82.24 11.76
CA ASP A 206 47.08 81.81 12.80
C ASP A 206 48.06 80.65 12.49
N GLU A 207 49.25 81.13 12.11
CA GLU A 207 50.56 80.67 12.52
C GLU A 207 50.61 80.16 13.97
N GLN A 208 50.97 78.90 14.19
CA GLN A 208 52.11 78.45 15.01
C GLN A 208 51.98 76.96 15.38
N SER A 209 52.98 76.18 14.96
CA SER A 209 53.25 74.85 15.50
C SER A 209 53.61 74.94 16.99
N PRO A 210 53.22 73.93 17.79
CA PRO A 210 54.28 73.17 18.45
C PRO A 210 54.07 71.65 18.42
N LYS A 211 55.17 71.00 18.04
CA LYS A 211 55.69 69.67 18.40
C LYS A 211 54.74 68.63 19.00
N SER A 212 54.69 67.51 18.27
CA SER A 212 54.92 66.13 18.74
C SER A 212 54.26 65.71 20.06
N ASN A 213 53.22 64.91 19.97
CA ASN A 213 53.16 63.69 20.77
C ASN A 213 52.42 62.56 20.05
N ASN A 214 53.10 61.41 19.99
CA ASN A 214 52.65 60.15 19.45
C ASN A 214 51.48 59.59 20.27
N TYR A 215 50.35 59.32 19.61
CA TYR A 215 49.44 58.27 20.03
C TYR A 215 49.02 57.47 18.80
N SER A 216 49.54 56.25 18.73
CA SER A 216 49.16 55.20 17.81
C SER A 216 47.71 54.78 18.07
N VAL A 217 46.81 55.05 17.12
CA VAL A 217 45.49 54.42 17.07
C VAL A 217 45.49 53.43 15.91
N TYR A 218 45.38 52.16 16.30
CA TYR A 218 45.33 50.95 15.50
C TYR A 218 44.34 51.04 14.33
N PHE A 219 44.82 50.82 13.11
CA PHE A 219 44.00 50.28 12.02
C PHE A 219 44.52 48.88 11.70
N PRO A 220 43.70 47.83 11.76
CA PRO A 220 43.97 46.65 10.98
C PRO A 220 43.26 46.79 9.63
N PHE A 221 44.05 47.15 8.61
CA PHE A 221 43.79 46.67 7.26
C PHE A 221 44.42 45.28 7.18
N ASN A 222 43.69 44.26 6.74
CA ASN A 222 44.35 43.20 5.98
C ASN A 222 43.43 42.62 4.90
N VAL A 223 43.84 42.89 3.67
CA VAL A 223 43.48 42.21 2.43
C VAL A 223 44.69 41.34 2.10
N ASN A 224 44.55 40.01 2.16
CA ASN A 224 44.90 39.11 1.05
C ASN A 224 45.06 37.62 1.45
N SER A 225 44.67 36.81 0.45
CA SER A 225 45.31 35.58 -0.04
C SER A 225 45.04 34.21 0.61
N ILE A 226 44.34 33.39 -0.19
CA ILE A 226 44.70 32.03 -0.64
C ILE A 226 44.69 30.93 0.43
N GLU A 227 43.57 30.19 0.46
CA GLU A 227 43.50 28.77 0.11
C GLU A 227 42.15 28.48 -0.59
#